data_AF-A0A1F8WZS9-F1
#
_entry.id   AF-A0A1F8WZS9-F1
#
_cell.length_a   1.000
_cell.length_b   1.000
_cell.length_c   1.000
_cell.angle_alpha   90.00
_cell.angle_beta   90.00
_cell.angle_gamma   90.00
#
_symmetry.space_group_name_H-M   'P 1'
#
loop_
_entity.id
_entity.type
_entity.pdbx_description
1 polymer ?
#
loop_
_entity_poly.entity_id
_entity_poly.type
_entity_poly.pdbx_seq_one_letter_code
_entity_poly.pdbx_strand_id
1 'polypeptide(L)'
;MSIVSFDKESIVDYIPEYGGNRESSDPCVVSLRFVPYSRVQEYSRLLAARTRGVADSVKVAELTQHVQRKQFVENVENISGYFVGSMKVTSPGEFFDTADTDLVLEVIRAMESASRLTDGQRKN
;
A
#
# COMPACT_ATOMS: atom_id res chain seq x y z
N MET A 1 -19.99 5.67 -27.05
CA MET A 1 -20.62 6.13 -25.80
C MET A 1 -19.70 5.71 -24.66
N SER A 2 -19.09 6.65 -23.95
CA SER A 2 -18.17 6.34 -22.85
C SER A 2 -18.71 6.97 -21.59
N ILE A 3 -19.46 6.18 -20.81
CA ILE A 3 -19.64 6.44 -19.39
C ILE A 3 -18.51 5.66 -18.74
N VAL A 4 -17.38 6.32 -18.46
CA VAL A 4 -16.36 5.76 -17.57
C VAL A 4 -16.69 6.30 -16.18
N SER A 5 -17.69 5.70 -15.52
CA SER A 5 -17.79 5.85 -14.08
C SER A 5 -16.63 5.07 -13.49
N PHE A 6 -15.55 5.76 -13.15
CA PHE A 6 -14.53 5.22 -12.26
C PHE A 6 -15.20 4.96 -10.93
N ASP A 7 -15.40 3.69 -10.60
CA ASP A 7 -15.98 3.32 -9.32
C ASP A 7 -14.93 3.60 -8.25
N LYS A 8 -15.06 4.74 -7.57
CA LYS A 8 -14.15 5.17 -6.49
C LYS A 8 -14.14 4.18 -5.32
N GLU A 9 -15.11 3.26 -5.31
CA GLU A 9 -15.25 2.20 -4.33
C GLU A 9 -14.64 0.87 -4.78
N SER A 10 -13.97 0.81 -5.94
CA SER A 10 -13.34 -0.43 -6.40
C SER A 10 -12.21 -0.84 -5.44
N ILE A 11 -12.42 -1.98 -4.77
CA ILE A 11 -11.41 -2.67 -3.96
C ILE A 11 -10.72 -3.70 -4.85
N VAL A 12 -9.40 -3.76 -4.78
CA VAL A 12 -8.55 -4.70 -5.49
C VAL A 12 -7.89 -5.62 -4.48
N ASP A 13 -8.12 -6.93 -4.61
CA ASP A 13 -7.42 -7.91 -3.80
C ASP A 13 -6.02 -8.16 -4.39
N TYR A 14 -5.00 -7.87 -3.58
CA TYR A 14 -3.60 -8.08 -3.91
C TYR A 14 -3.03 -9.24 -3.11
N ILE A 15 -2.36 -10.17 -3.78
CA ILE A 15 -1.65 -11.29 -3.14
C ILE A 15 -0.15 -11.00 -3.20
N PRO A 16 0.48 -10.62 -2.07
CA PRO A 16 1.92 -10.39 -2.03
C PRO A 16 2.71 -11.64 -2.41
N GLU A 17 3.83 -11.45 -3.09
CA GLU A 17 4.77 -12.52 -3.48
C GLU A 17 5.70 -12.93 -2.33
N TYR A 18 5.78 -12.10 -1.29
CA TYR A 18 6.57 -12.32 -0.08
C TYR A 18 6.63 -13.80 0.35
N GLY A 19 7.85 -14.34 0.50
CA GLY A 19 8.08 -15.66 1.10
C GLY A 19 7.39 -16.84 0.39
N GLY A 20 7.04 -16.73 -0.90
CA GLY A 20 6.29 -17.77 -1.60
C GLY A 20 4.81 -17.80 -1.27
N ASN A 21 4.27 -16.72 -0.68
CA ASN A 21 2.88 -16.61 -0.24
C ASN A 21 1.86 -16.92 -1.34
N ARG A 22 2.16 -16.62 -2.61
CA ARG A 22 1.28 -16.95 -3.75
C ARG A 22 1.10 -18.44 -3.99
N GLU A 23 2.03 -19.26 -3.51
CA GLU A 23 2.00 -20.72 -3.64
C GLU A 23 1.38 -21.40 -2.39
N SER A 24 1.06 -20.61 -1.36
CA SER A 24 0.41 -21.10 -0.14
C SER A 24 -1.04 -21.55 -0.41
N SER A 25 -1.48 -22.59 0.30
CA SER A 25 -2.88 -23.02 0.30
C SER A 25 -3.83 -22.01 0.96
N ASP A 26 -3.31 -21.17 1.85
CA ASP A 26 -4.01 -20.04 2.47
C ASP A 26 -3.14 -18.79 2.33
N PRO A 27 -3.20 -18.08 1.19
CA PRO A 27 -2.34 -16.94 0.95
C PRO A 27 -2.80 -15.73 1.76
N CYS A 28 -1.83 -14.92 2.19
CA CYS A 28 -2.08 -13.56 2.62
C CYS A 28 -2.65 -12.76 1.44
N VAL A 29 -3.82 -12.16 1.65
CA VAL A 29 -4.50 -11.29 0.69
C VAL A 29 -4.73 -9.96 1.35
N VAL A 30 -4.35 -8.89 0.65
CA VAL A 30 -4.51 -7.51 1.09
C VAL A 30 -5.48 -6.82 0.14
N SER A 31 -6.64 -6.44 0.65
CA SER A 31 -7.66 -5.71 -0.08
C SER A 31 -7.32 -4.23 -0.08
N LEU A 32 -7.03 -3.68 -1.26
CA LEU A 32 -6.57 -2.31 -1.46
C LEU A 32 -7.68 -1.47 -2.08
N ARG A 33 -7.94 -0.29 -1.52
CA ARG A 33 -8.75 0.71 -2.21
C ARG A 33 -7.97 1.26 -3.40
N PHE A 34 -8.68 1.59 -4.48
CA PHE A 34 -8.06 2.32 -5.57
C PHE A 34 -7.52 3.67 -5.08
N VAL A 35 -6.21 3.87 -5.24
CA VAL A 35 -5.54 5.13 -4.91
C VAL A 35 -5.29 5.88 -6.22
N PRO A 36 -5.95 7.02 -6.47
CA PRO A 36 -5.68 7.84 -7.64
C PRO A 36 -4.23 8.33 -7.65
N TYR A 37 -3.66 8.51 -8.84
CA TYR A 37 -2.29 9.00 -8.97
C TYR A 37 -2.07 10.37 -8.31
N SER A 38 -3.08 11.24 -8.28
CA SER A 38 -3.04 12.52 -7.55
C SER A 38 -2.81 12.33 -6.05
N ARG A 39 -3.45 11.32 -5.44
CA ARG A 39 -3.30 10.97 -4.03
C ARG A 39 -1.92 10.41 -3.73
N VAL A 40 -1.37 9.58 -4.63
CA VAL A 40 0.03 9.12 -4.55
C VAL A 40 1.00 10.32 -4.56
N GLN A 41 0.80 11.28 -5.47
CA GLN A 41 1.60 12.50 -5.51
C GLN A 41 1.47 13.35 -4.25
N GLU A 42 0.29 13.41 -3.61
CA GLU A 42 0.10 14.08 -2.32
C GLU A 42 1.00 13.49 -1.24
N TYR A 43 1.08 12.16 -1.13
CA TYR A 43 1.98 11.51 -0.16
C TYR A 43 3.46 11.77 -0.49
N SER A 44 3.86 11.74 -1.77
CA SER A 44 5.24 12.07 -2.16
C SER A 44 5.60 13.52 -1.84
N ARG A 45 4.68 14.47 -2.06
CA ARG A 45 4.87 15.89 -1.70
C ARG A 45 4.93 16.08 -0.19
N LEU A 46 4.09 15.39 0.57
CA LEU A 46 4.10 15.41 2.03
C LEU A 46 5.43 14.91 2.58
N LEU A 47 5.95 13.81 2.02
CA LEU A 47 7.24 13.26 2.37
C LEU A 47 8.36 14.28 2.11
N ALA A 48 8.43 14.82 0.89
CA ALA A 48 9.42 15.81 0.51
C ALA A 48 9.35 17.10 1.34
N ALA A 49 8.14 17.52 1.75
CA ALA A 49 7.96 18.68 2.62
C ALA A 49 8.46 18.42 4.04
N ARG A 50 8.23 17.21 4.58
CA ARG A 50 8.65 16.84 5.94
C ARG A 50 10.15 16.59 6.05
N THR A 51 10.79 16.07 5.01
CA THR A 51 12.23 15.78 5.01
C THR A 51 13.09 16.95 4.52
N ARG A 52 12.48 18.01 3.97
CA ARG A 52 13.20 19.19 3.47
C ARG A 52 14.02 19.86 4.58
N GLY A 53 15.33 19.94 4.37
CA GLY A 53 16.26 20.60 5.30
C GLY A 53 16.61 19.76 6.53
N VAL A 54 16.15 18.51 6.61
CA VAL A 54 16.56 17.57 7.66
C VAL A 54 17.82 16.84 7.18
N ALA A 55 18.96 17.12 7.82
CA ALA A 55 20.23 16.47 7.50
C ALA A 55 20.43 15.13 8.25
N ASP A 56 19.67 14.91 9.32
CA ASP A 56 19.72 13.71 10.16
C ASP A 56 18.99 12.55 9.48
N SER A 57 19.73 11.53 9.07
CA SER A 57 19.20 10.36 8.38
C SER A 57 18.20 9.56 9.23
N VAL A 58 18.37 9.55 10.56
CA VAL A 58 17.46 8.82 11.46
C VAL A 58 16.10 9.51 11.49
N LYS A 59 16.09 10.84 11.64
CA LYS A 59 14.84 11.63 11.58
C LYS A 59 14.16 11.55 10.22
N VAL A 60 14.93 11.50 9.14
CA VAL A 60 14.36 11.29 7.78
C VAL A 60 13.68 9.93 7.69
N ALA A 61 14.28 8.87 8.23
CA ALA A 61 13.68 7.53 8.24
C ALA A 61 12.36 7.49 9.05
N GLU A 62 12.35 8.07 10.25
CA GLU A 62 11.14 8.17 11.09
C GLU A 62 10.00 8.93 10.38
N LEU A 63 10.31 10.09 9.81
CA LEU A 63 9.34 10.89 9.05
C LEU A 63 8.81 10.13 7.82
N THR A 64 9.67 9.37 7.16
CA THR A 64 9.30 8.53 6.01
C THR A 64 8.34 7.43 6.45
N GLN A 65 8.67 6.72 7.53
CA GLN A 65 7.84 5.66 8.08
C GLN A 65 6.47 6.19 8.51
N HIS A 66 6.40 7.39 9.12
CA HIS A 66 5.12 8.01 9.47
C HIS A 66 4.23 8.29 8.25
N VAL A 67 4.80 8.77 7.14
CA VAL A 67 4.04 9.02 5.91
C VAL A 67 3.61 7.72 5.26
N GLN A 68 4.50 6.72 5.20
CA GLN A 68 4.20 5.39 4.67
C GLN A 68 3.11 4.68 5.46
N ARG A 69 3.17 4.71 6.80
CA ARG A 69 2.12 4.16 7.66
C ARG A 69 0.78 4.81 7.40
N LYS A 70 0.77 6.13 7.25
CA LYS A 70 -0.45 6.87 6.89
C LYS A 70 -0.99 6.43 5.53
N GLN A 71 -0.15 6.37 4.51
CA GLN A 71 -0.52 5.90 3.17
C GLN A 71 -1.07 4.46 3.21
N PHE A 72 -0.46 3.58 3.98
CA PHE A 72 -0.89 2.18 4.10
C PHE A 72 -2.25 2.08 4.78
N VAL A 73 -2.37 2.61 6.00
CA VAL A 73 -3.60 2.48 6.82
C VAL A 73 -4.81 3.17 6.19
N GLU A 74 -4.61 4.28 5.47
CA GLU A 74 -5.73 4.98 4.81
C GLU A 74 -6.30 4.24 3.60
N ASN A 75 -5.55 3.32 3.00
CA ASN A 75 -5.90 2.76 1.69
C ASN A 75 -5.97 1.22 1.68
N VAL A 76 -5.49 0.54 2.72
CA VAL A 76 -5.71 -0.89 2.92
C VAL A 76 -7.02 -1.07 3.67
N GLU A 77 -7.95 -1.80 3.08
CA GLU A 77 -9.28 -2.01 3.64
C GLU A 77 -9.33 -3.24 4.55
N ASN A 78 -8.73 -4.33 4.09
CA ASN A 78 -8.81 -5.60 4.78
C ASN A 78 -7.53 -6.41 4.52
N ILE A 79 -7.17 -7.23 5.51
CA ILE A 79 -6.09 -8.19 5.42
C ILE A 79 -6.64 -9.55 5.85
N SER A 80 -6.40 -10.56 5.02
CA SER A 80 -6.71 -11.96 5.31
C SER A 80 -5.49 -12.83 5.11
N GLY A 81 -5.42 -13.97 5.81
CA GLY A 81 -4.32 -14.93 5.66
C GLY A 81 -2.98 -14.51 6.29
N TYR A 82 -2.93 -13.39 7.02
CA TYR A 82 -1.73 -12.99 7.77
C TYR A 82 -1.84 -13.34 9.26
N PHE A 83 -0.79 -14.00 9.78
CA PHE A 83 -0.71 -14.46 11.17
C PHE A 83 0.63 -14.10 11.78
N VAL A 84 0.60 -13.65 13.03
CA VAL A 84 1.79 -13.44 13.87
C VAL A 84 1.73 -14.46 14.99
N GLY A 85 2.52 -15.52 14.88
CA GLY A 85 2.40 -16.68 15.75
C GLY A 85 1.03 -17.36 15.58
N SER A 86 0.21 -17.33 16.62
CA SER A 86 -1.17 -17.86 16.60
C SER A 86 -2.24 -16.78 16.39
N MET A 87 -1.86 -15.51 16.35
CA MET A 87 -2.80 -14.39 16.24
C MET A 87 -3.00 -14.00 14.78
N LYS A 88 -4.27 -13.98 14.34
CA LYS A 88 -4.65 -13.46 13.02
C LYS A 88 -4.66 -11.94 13.07
N VAL A 89 -3.96 -11.30 12.14
CA VAL A 89 -3.99 -9.85 12.00
C VAL A 89 -4.93 -9.48 10.87
N THR A 90 -5.89 -8.62 11.16
CA THR A 90 -6.86 -8.10 10.18
C THR A 90 -6.80 -6.57 10.08
N SER A 91 -6.23 -5.91 11.09
CA SER A 91 -6.08 -4.46 11.14
C SER A 91 -4.90 -3.98 10.29
N PRO A 92 -5.09 -3.01 9.38
CA PRO A 92 -4.01 -2.41 8.60
C PRO A 92 -2.88 -1.81 9.44
N GLY A 93 -3.22 -1.23 10.59
CA GLY A 93 -2.24 -0.67 11.51
C GLY A 93 -1.36 -1.75 12.12
N GLU A 94 -1.97 -2.80 12.64
CA GLU A 94 -1.24 -3.93 13.23
C GLU A 94 -0.40 -4.67 12.20
N PHE A 95 -0.91 -4.81 10.98
CA PHE A 95 -0.14 -5.41 9.89
C PHE A 95 1.08 -4.57 9.54
N PHE A 96 0.93 -3.25 9.40
CA PHE A 96 2.08 -2.37 9.14
C PHE A 96 3.14 -2.47 10.25
N ASP A 97 2.70 -2.59 11.50
CA ASP A 97 3.59 -2.61 12.66
C ASP A 97 4.24 -3.99 12.90
N THR A 98 3.66 -5.07 12.35
CA THR A 98 4.14 -6.46 12.56
C THR A 98 4.71 -7.14 11.33
N ALA A 99 4.41 -6.64 10.13
CA ALA A 99 4.95 -7.17 8.87
C ALA A 99 6.39 -6.74 8.64
N ASP A 100 7.13 -7.60 7.94
CA ASP A 100 8.46 -7.26 7.46
C ASP A 100 8.40 -6.02 6.56
N THR A 101 9.45 -5.20 6.64
CA THR A 101 9.54 -3.96 5.87
C THR A 101 9.39 -4.21 4.37
N ASP A 102 9.93 -5.32 3.85
CA ASP A 102 9.84 -5.68 2.43
C ASP A 102 8.40 -5.96 2.00
N LEU A 103 7.61 -6.65 2.82
CA LEU A 103 6.20 -6.93 2.57
C LEU A 103 5.38 -5.63 2.55
N VAL A 104 5.62 -4.74 3.51
CA VAL A 104 4.97 -3.42 3.56
C VAL A 104 5.31 -2.60 2.31
N LEU A 105 6.58 -2.57 1.91
CA LEU A 105 7.02 -1.86 0.71
C LEU A 105 6.45 -2.46 -0.57
N GLU A 106 6.30 -3.78 -0.64
CA GLU A 106 5.66 -4.47 -1.76
C GLU A 106 4.21 -4.01 -1.95
N VAL A 107 3.43 -3.99 -0.86
CA VAL A 107 2.03 -3.53 -0.89
C VAL A 107 1.93 -2.06 -1.30
N ILE A 108 2.79 -1.18 -0.73
CA ILE A 108 2.81 0.24 -1.11
C ILE A 108 3.13 0.40 -2.61
N ARG A 109 4.10 -0.34 -3.14
CA ARG A 109 4.43 -0.32 -4.57
C ARG A 109 3.29 -0.84 -5.44
N ALA A 110 2.56 -1.85 -4.99
CA ALA A 110 1.38 -2.36 -5.69
C ALA A 110 0.29 -1.28 -5.79
N MET A 111 0.03 -0.55 -4.69
CA MET A 111 -0.90 0.57 -4.68
C MET A 111 -0.48 1.68 -5.66
N GLU A 112 0.80 2.06 -5.64
CA GLU A 112 1.33 3.08 -6.54
C GLU A 112 1.29 2.63 -8.02
N SER A 113 1.55 1.35 -8.29
CA SER A 113 1.52 0.79 -9.63
C SER A 113 0.10 0.73 -10.18
N ALA A 114 -0.88 0.33 -9.36
CA ALA A 114 -2.30 0.37 -9.71
C ALA A 114 -2.75 1.78 -10.11
N SER A 115 -2.20 2.83 -9.47
CA SER A 115 -2.48 4.23 -9.81
C SER A 115 -1.90 4.68 -11.16
N ARG A 116 -0.77 4.08 -11.59
CA ARG A 116 -0.09 4.41 -12.85
C ARG A 116 -0.69 3.69 -14.06
N LEU A 117 -1.48 2.65 -13.84
CA LEU A 117 -2.11 1.83 -14.88
C LEU A 117 -3.30 2.52 -15.60
N THR A 118 -3.51 3.82 -15.44
CA THR A 118 -4.55 4.63 -16.11
C THR A 118 -3.96 6.01 -16.43
N ASP A 119 -3.63 6.38 -17.68
CA ASP A 119 -4.59 6.59 -18.78
C ASP A 119 -4.23 5.96 -20.14
N GLY A 120 -2.97 5.57 -20.38
CA GLY A 120 -2.50 5.15 -21.72
C GLY A 120 -2.46 3.64 -21.98
N GLN A 121 -2.30 2.82 -20.93
CA GLN A 121 -1.90 1.41 -21.08
C GLN A 121 -3.05 0.40 -20.99
N ARG A 122 -4.26 0.81 -20.57
CA ARG A 122 -5.46 -0.07 -20.55
C ARG A 122 -6.18 -0.18 -21.90
N LYS A 123 -5.67 0.43 -22.97
CA LYS A 123 -6.28 0.47 -24.31
C LYS A 123 -5.64 -0.44 -25.36
N ASN A 124 -4.52 -1.11 -25.04
CA ASN A 124 -3.92 -2.17 -25.86
C ASN A 124 -4.19 -3.52 -25.22
#